data_AF-A0A3M1LN45-F1
#
_entry.id   AF-A0A3M1LN45-F1
#
_cell.length_a   1.000
_cell.length_b   1.000
_cell.length_c   1.000
_cell.angle_alpha   90.00
_cell.angle_beta   90.00
_cell.angle_gamma   90.00
#
_symmetry.space_group_name_H-M   'P 1'
#
loop_
_entity.id
_entity.type
_entity.pdbx_description
1 polymer ?
#
loop_
_entity_poly.entity_id
_entity_poly.type
_entity_poly.pdbx_seq_one_letter_code
_entity_poly.pdbx_strand_id
1 'polypeptide(L)'
;MALIAGSISGLVYAGLNLAIVEPYTDKAIELEIENLRTEGETIDMNEVNAYRVWQKEGSILAAIILGIGIASIFGIVYAYARRGLKGSEVKRGLVLASILW
;
A
#
# COMPACT_ATOMS: atom_id res chain seq x y z
N MET A 1 12.38 3.71 15.46
CA MET A 1 12.26 4.62 14.29
C MET A 1 11.80 3.90 13.03
N ALA A 2 12.36 2.73 12.65
CA ALA A 2 11.96 2.00 11.44
C ALA A 2 10.47 1.64 11.38
N LEU A 3 9.86 1.22 12.51
CA LEU A 3 8.42 0.90 12.57
C LEU A 3 7.54 2.12 12.25
N ILE A 4 7.81 3.26 12.89
CA ILE A 4 7.04 4.50 12.69
C ILE A 4 7.21 5.01 11.25
N ALA A 5 8.45 5.05 10.75
CA ALA A 5 8.72 5.44 9.37
C ALA A 5 8.05 4.49 8.36
N GLY A 6 8.05 3.20 8.66
CA GLY A 6 7.37 2.18 7.86
C GLY A 6 5.86 2.35 7.85
N SER A 7 5.24 2.61 9.00
CA SER A 7 3.80 2.89 9.08
C SER A 7 3.42 4.14 8.29
N ILE A 8 4.20 5.22 8.40
CA ILE A 8 3.97 6.46 7.64
C ILE A 8 4.13 6.21 6.13
N SER A 9 5.20 5.52 5.72
CA SER A 9 5.40 5.14 4.32
C SER A 9 4.25 4.29 3.78
N GLY A 10 3.78 3.32 4.57
CA GLY A 10 2.62 2.49 4.25
C GLY A 10 1.33 3.30 4.11
N LEU A 11 1.11 4.30 4.97
CA LEU A 11 -0.04 5.21 4.84
C LEU A 11 0.04 6.08 3.58
N VAL A 12 1.22 6.58 3.23
CA VAL A 12 1.42 7.31 1.96
C VAL A 12 1.13 6.41 0.77
N TYR A 13 1.63 5.17 0.79
CA TYR A 13 1.35 4.18 -0.24
C TYR A 13 -0.16 3.87 -0.34
N ALA A 14 -0.83 3.66 0.79
CA ALA A 14 -2.28 3.44 0.84
C ALA A 14 -3.04 4.62 0.24
N GLY A 15 -2.71 5.85 0.62
CA GLY A 15 -3.36 7.06 0.12
C GLY A 15 -3.18 7.23 -1.38
N LEU A 16 -1.99 6.98 -1.91
CA LEU A 16 -1.75 6.99 -3.36
C LEU A 16 -2.53 5.89 -4.08
N ASN A 17 -2.56 4.68 -3.52
CA ASN A 17 -3.28 3.56 -4.09
C ASN A 17 -4.79 3.82 -4.12
N LEU A 18 -5.36 4.38 -3.05
CA LEU A 18 -6.76 4.81 -3.02
C LEU A 18 -7.02 5.92 -4.05
N ALA A 19 -6.20 6.95 -4.09
CA ALA A 19 -6.40 8.06 -5.02
C ALA A 19 -6.30 7.65 -6.51
N ILE A 20 -5.42 6.71 -6.84
CA ILE A 20 -5.11 6.35 -8.23
C ILE A 20 -5.85 5.10 -8.69
N VAL A 21 -5.86 4.02 -7.90
CA VAL A 21 -6.35 2.69 -8.31
C VAL A 21 -7.84 2.49 -8.02
N GLU A 22 -8.33 3.08 -6.92
CA GLU A 22 -9.73 2.95 -6.50
C GLU A 22 -10.74 3.41 -7.56
N PRO A 23 -10.54 4.54 -8.29
CA PRO A 23 -11.47 4.95 -9.34
C PRO A 23 -11.63 3.91 -10.46
N TYR A 24 -10.55 3.25 -10.85
CA TYR A 24 -10.60 2.19 -11.86
C TYR A 24 -11.31 0.95 -11.32
N THR A 25 -11.09 0.63 -10.05
CA THR A 25 -11.74 -0.51 -9.38
C THR A 25 -13.23 -0.27 -9.23
N ASP A 26 -13.65 0.92 -8.80
CA ASP A 26 -15.06 1.29 -8.68
C ASP A 26 -15.75 1.26 -10.07
N LYS A 27 -15.06 1.71 -11.13
CA LYS A 27 -15.61 1.62 -12.49
C LYS A 27 -15.76 0.17 -12.98
N ALA A 28 -14.79 -0.70 -12.69
CA ALA A 28 -14.89 -2.11 -13.04
C ALA A 28 -16.06 -2.80 -12.31
N ILE A 29 -16.26 -2.49 -11.04
CA ILE A 29 -17.38 -3.02 -10.25
C ILE A 29 -18.73 -2.52 -10.77
N GLU A 30 -18.83 -1.25 -11.16
CA GLU A 30 -20.03 -0.69 -11.77
C GLU A 30 -20.42 -1.44 -13.05
N LEU A 31 -19.44 -1.70 -13.93
CA LEU A 31 -19.66 -2.46 -15.17
C LEU A 31 -20.09 -3.90 -14.89
N GLU A 32 -19.50 -4.55 -13.88
CA GLU A 32 -19.88 -5.90 -13.48
C GLU A 32 -21.33 -5.95 -12.98
N ILE A 33 -21.73 -5.00 -12.14
CA ILE A 33 -23.11 -4.90 -11.62
C ILE A 33 -24.12 -4.66 -12.77
N GLU A 34 -23.75 -3.87 -13.78
CA GLU A 34 -24.59 -3.64 -14.97
C GLU A 34 -24.78 -4.92 -15.79
N ASN A 35 -23.70 -5.68 -16.00
CA ASN A 35 -23.75 -6.97 -16.68
C ASN A 35 -24.64 -7.97 -15.94
N LEU A 36 -24.44 -8.15 -14.64
CA LEU A 36 -25.22 -9.10 -13.83
C LEU A 36 -26.70 -8.72 -13.78
N ARG A 37 -27.03 -7.42 -13.75
CA ARG A 37 -28.42 -6.96 -13.83
C ARG A 37 -29.05 -7.27 -15.20
N THR A 38 -28.27 -7.19 -16.27
CA THR A 38 -28.71 -7.54 -17.64
C THR A 38 -28.98 -9.04 -17.77
N GLU A 39 -28.23 -9.87 -17.03
CA GLU A 39 -28.44 -11.32 -16.93
C GLU A 39 -29.64 -11.71 -16.03
N GLY A 40 -30.27 -10.73 -15.37
CA GLY A 40 -31.45 -10.92 -14.53
C GLY A 40 -31.13 -11.22 -13.06
N GLU A 41 -29.88 -11.08 -12.63
CA GLU A 41 -29.51 -11.24 -11.22
C GLU A 41 -29.95 -10.04 -10.37
N THR A 42 -30.41 -10.33 -9.16
CA THR A 42 -30.73 -9.32 -8.14
C THR A 42 -29.51 -9.09 -7.25
N ILE A 43 -28.88 -7.92 -7.41
CA ILE A 43 -27.71 -7.50 -6.63
C ILE A 43 -28.17 -6.78 -5.35
N ASP A 44 -27.72 -7.23 -4.18
CA ASP A 44 -27.88 -6.48 -2.93
C ASP A 44 -26.79 -5.39 -2.82
N MET A 45 -27.18 -4.15 -3.10
CA MET A 45 -26.27 -3.00 -3.03
C MET A 45 -25.76 -2.72 -1.60
N ASN A 46 -26.46 -3.17 -0.56
CA ASN A 46 -25.98 -3.00 0.82
C ASN A 46 -24.77 -3.92 1.09
N GLU A 47 -24.85 -5.16 0.61
CA GLU A 47 -23.76 -6.12 0.70
C GLU A 47 -22.54 -5.65 -0.09
N VAL A 48 -22.74 -5.17 -1.32
CA VAL A 48 -21.67 -4.58 -2.14
C VAL A 48 -20.97 -3.44 -1.40
N ASN A 49 -21.74 -2.49 -0.86
CA ASN A 49 -21.16 -1.36 -0.13
C ASN A 49 -20.40 -1.80 1.13
N ALA A 50 -20.92 -2.76 1.88
CA ALA A 50 -20.24 -3.32 3.05
C ALA A 50 -18.90 -3.98 2.67
N TYR A 51 -18.86 -4.75 1.58
CA TYR A 51 -17.62 -5.32 1.06
C TYR A 51 -16.64 -4.24 0.60
N ARG A 52 -17.10 -3.17 -0.05
CA ARG A 52 -16.21 -2.07 -0.47
C ARG A 52 -15.54 -1.39 0.71
N VAL A 53 -16.28 -1.14 1.79
CA VAL A 53 -15.70 -0.56 3.03
C VAL A 53 -14.62 -1.49 3.58
N TRP A 54 -14.94 -2.77 3.74
CA TRP A 54 -13.99 -3.77 4.24
C TRP A 54 -12.72 -3.88 3.38
N GLN A 55 -12.88 -3.89 2.04
CA GLN A 55 -11.75 -3.94 1.12
C GLN A 55 -10.85 -2.71 1.22
N LYS A 56 -11.43 -1.51 1.32
CA LYS A 56 -10.67 -0.25 1.42
C LYS A 56 -9.92 -0.20 2.75
N GLU A 57 -10.57 -0.50 3.87
CA GLU A 57 -9.94 -0.57 5.18
C GLU A 57 -8.83 -1.63 5.24
N GLY A 58 -9.09 -2.82 4.70
CA GLY A 58 -8.11 -3.90 4.60
C GLY A 58 -6.89 -3.51 3.76
N SER A 59 -7.09 -2.75 2.69
CA SER A 59 -5.99 -2.25 1.85
C SER A 59 -5.08 -1.27 2.59
N ILE A 60 -5.65 -0.40 3.43
CA ILE A 60 -4.89 0.55 4.25
C ILE A 60 -4.07 -0.22 5.29
N LEU A 61 -4.69 -1.19 5.98
CA LEU A 61 -4.00 -2.00 6.97
C LEU A 61 -2.87 -2.82 6.33
N ALA A 62 -3.12 -3.45 5.18
CA ALA A 62 -2.12 -4.20 4.44
C ALA A 62 -0.93 -3.32 4.02
N ALA A 63 -1.20 -2.10 3.55
CA ALA A 63 -0.16 -1.14 3.18
C ALA A 63 0.69 -0.70 4.38
N ILE A 64 0.10 -0.49 5.56
CA ILE A 64 0.84 -0.20 6.80
C ILE A 64 1.77 -1.37 7.15
N ILE A 65 1.27 -2.60 7.12
CA ILE A 65 2.07 -3.80 7.41
C ILE A 65 3.21 -3.94 6.41
N LEU A 66 2.94 -3.73 5.13
CA LEU A 66 3.95 -3.75 4.07
C LEU A 66 5.03 -2.69 4.32
N GLY A 67 4.63 -1.44 4.61
CA GLY A 67 5.54 -0.35 4.91
C GLY A 67 6.44 -0.64 6.11
N ILE A 68 5.87 -1.19 7.19
CA ILE A 68 6.62 -1.67 8.36
C ILE A 68 7.63 -2.75 7.94
N GLY A 69 7.22 -3.71 7.13
CA GLY A 69 8.08 -4.79 6.64
C GLY A 69 9.28 -4.26 5.85
N ILE A 70 9.02 -3.42 4.84
CA ILE A 70 10.05 -2.83 3.99
C ILE A 70 11.01 -1.96 4.83
N ALA A 71 10.49 -1.10 5.70
CA ALA A 71 11.31 -0.25 6.55
C ALA A 71 12.16 -1.05 7.56
N SER A 72 11.63 -2.17 8.06
CA SER A 72 12.37 -3.06 8.97
C SER A 72 13.52 -3.76 8.24
N ILE A 73 13.27 -4.30 7.05
CA ILE A 73 14.30 -4.92 6.21
C ILE A 73 15.38 -3.89 5.87
N PHE A 74 14.98 -2.71 5.38
CA PHE A 74 15.91 -1.63 5.07
C PHE A 74 16.75 -1.23 6.30
N GLY A 75 16.12 -1.11 7.47
CA GLY A 75 16.81 -0.78 8.72
C GLY A 75 17.87 -1.81 9.11
N ILE A 76 17.57 -3.11 8.95
CA ILE A 76 18.51 -4.20 9.22
C ILE A 76 19.69 -4.15 8.24
N VAL A 77 19.41 -4.02 6.94
CA VAL A 77 20.46 -3.93 5.91
C VAL A 77 21.34 -2.70 6.14
N TYR A 78 20.73 -1.55 6.47
CA TYR A 78 21.45 -0.33 6.80
C TYR A 78 22.37 -0.50 8.02
N ALA A 79 21.89 -1.14 9.08
CA ALA A 79 22.69 -1.38 10.28
C ALA A 79 23.96 -2.18 9.99
N TYR A 80 23.88 -3.16 9.07
CA TYR A 80 25.01 -3.97 8.64
C TYR A 80 25.93 -3.23 7.66
N ALA A 81 25.37 -2.59 6.62
CA ALA A 81 26.13 -1.99 5.51
C ALA A 81 26.76 -0.64 5.85
N ARG A 82 26.22 0.13 6.81
CA ARG A 82 26.60 1.54 7.06
C ARG A 82 28.09 1.76 7.33
N ARG A 83 28.81 0.76 7.86
CA ARG A 83 30.25 0.86 8.15
C ARG A 83 31.11 0.94 6.88
N GLY A 84 30.66 0.35 5.77
CA GLY A 84 31.35 0.41 4.48
C GLY A 84 31.01 1.64 3.64
N LEU A 85 29.97 2.40 4.01
CA LEU A 85 29.49 3.53 3.24
C LEU A 85 30.10 4.86 3.73
N LYS A 86 30.52 5.71 2.79
CA LYS A 86 31.11 7.03 3.08
C LYS A 86 30.04 8.13 3.02
N GLY A 87 30.14 9.13 3.89
CA GLY A 87 29.25 10.30 3.92
C GLY A 87 28.40 10.39 5.18
N SER A 88 27.46 11.34 5.20
CA SER A 88 26.48 11.52 6.28
C SER A 88 25.48 10.37 6.33
N GLU A 89 24.79 10.21 7.46
CA GLU A 89 23.75 9.17 7.63
C GLU A 89 22.67 9.24 6.53
N VAL A 90 22.25 10.45 6.14
CA VAL A 90 21.30 10.67 5.03
C VAL A 90 21.88 10.18 3.70
N LYS A 91 23.14 10.53 3.39
CA LYS A 91 23.78 10.11 2.15
C LYS A 91 23.96 8.59 2.08
N ARG A 92 24.37 7.97 3.19
CA ARG A 92 24.50 6.51 3.31
C ARG A 92 23.15 5.82 3.08
N GLY A 93 22.09 6.35 3.70
CA GLY A 93 20.72 5.85 3.54
C GLY A 93 20.25 5.93 2.09
N LEU A 94 20.44 7.08 1.43
CA LEU A 94 20.05 7.27 0.03
C LEU A 94 20.82 6.34 -0.92
N VAL A 95 22.13 6.21 -0.75
CA VAL A 95 22.96 5.29 -1.56
C VAL A 95 22.46 3.85 -1.40
N LEU A 96 22.18 3.43 -0.16
CA LEU A 96 21.67 2.09 0.09
C LEU A 96 20.27 1.88 -0.51
N ALA A 97 19.40 2.88 -0.41
CA ALA A 97 18.06 2.82 -1.00
C ALA A 97 18.13 2.65 -2.51
N SER A 98 18.98 3.41 -3.20
CA SER A 98 19.16 3.29 -4.67
C SER A 98 19.80 1.99 -5.15
N ILE A 99 20.41 1.22 -4.25
CA ILE A 99 20.96 -0.10 -4.60
C ILE A 99 19.89 -1.18 -4.42
N LEU A 100 19.01 -1.00 -3.44
CA LEU A 100 17.98 -1.97 -3.11
C LEU A 100 16.71 -1.82 -3.98
N TRP A 101 16.43 -0.62 -4.48
CA TRP A 101 15.28 -0.23 -5.31
C TRP A 101 15.74 0.61 -6.49
#